data_AF-A0A357GUI5-F1
#
_entry.id   AF-A0A357GUI5-F1
#
_cell.length_a   1.000
_cell.length_b   1.000
_cell.length_c   1.000
_cell.angle_alpha   90.00
_cell.angle_beta   90.00
_cell.angle_gamma   90.00
#
_symmetry.space_group_name_H-M   'P 1'
#
loop_
_entity.id
_entity.type
_entity.pdbx_description
1 polymer ?
#
loop_
_entity_poly.entity_id
_entity_poly.type
_entity_poly.pdbx_seq_one_letter_code
_entity_poly.pdbx_strand_id
1 'polypeptide(L)'
;MKKSYTYLAIGLIVGGIFLSPVFVRAASICYVDKSVEDDGDGSSGDPYKKISKAVNDDCGEIKLAKGTYEEDVTLKKGVKLRGNSKDSTIVKGKVTMDDGSEISKLTVLTGGIAVSNGADADIENARIKNSNIGITTTGGGKLTADDVAISGNRKGMYIQYGKDIKIINCKVYSNKEEGLDIRANVNGSINNNEIYDNGESGIEVILGKAELSIVNNSIKKNKASGIAAQFYSDTDKKGDVNIKSNVITGNSNFGLDCKAPSGADGRPKGYWADSMDLTSNKIIDNKKKDFSSACKFDEDKIADATKTKEDREAEKLALEAKEKTKTISVEEKVELEEIKVQQEEENRTAQKDQEEKNNINTIFEEVEKFHQSQDENKKIIEGRSSALIFFMGEDYKKIKELKDNLYFYDQKIEEIEEKRGLIVDENMLKDADNQISILKGKRESTVKFIENKGNKFSLWGWVLKEVYLSQDDKIFGFF
;
A
#
# COMPACT_ATOMS: atom_id res chain seq x y z
N MET A 1 74.13 -24.67 -59.33
CA MET A 1 73.43 -24.23 -60.57
C MET A 1 71.94 -24.13 -60.28
N LYS A 2 71.32 -23.04 -60.77
CA LYS A 2 69.89 -22.66 -60.77
C LYS A 2 69.32 -22.02 -59.50
N LYS A 3 68.68 -20.86 -59.76
CA LYS A 3 68.04 -19.88 -58.86
C LYS A 3 66.62 -20.30 -58.46
N SER A 4 66.11 -19.59 -57.44
CA SER A 4 64.72 -19.10 -57.30
C SER A 4 63.74 -20.06 -56.58
N TYR A 5 62.75 -19.65 -55.78
CA TYR A 5 62.02 -18.38 -55.64
C TYR A 5 61.63 -18.12 -54.17
N THR A 6 61.60 -16.84 -53.80
CA THR A 6 60.91 -16.30 -52.63
C THR A 6 59.40 -16.47 -52.82
N TYR A 7 58.70 -17.11 -51.88
CA TYR A 7 57.25 -17.01 -51.74
C TYR A 7 56.90 -16.46 -50.35
N LEU A 8 56.26 -15.31 -50.38
CA LEU A 8 55.65 -14.60 -49.27
C LEU A 8 54.42 -15.42 -48.80
N ALA A 9 54.48 -16.01 -47.61
CA ALA A 9 53.31 -16.61 -46.98
C ALA A 9 52.67 -15.58 -46.04
N ILE A 10 51.55 -15.01 -46.49
CA ILE A 10 50.65 -14.19 -45.69
C ILE A 10 49.99 -15.11 -44.66
N GLY A 11 50.38 -15.00 -43.40
CA GLY A 11 49.70 -15.64 -42.28
C GLY A 11 48.48 -14.82 -41.88
N LEU A 12 47.29 -15.29 -42.24
CA LEU A 12 46.01 -14.82 -41.71
C LEU A 12 45.95 -15.16 -40.20
N ILE A 13 46.13 -14.16 -39.35
CA ILE A 13 45.78 -14.26 -37.93
C ILE A 13 44.25 -14.13 -37.85
N VAL A 14 43.55 -15.26 -37.87
CA VAL A 14 42.14 -15.30 -37.46
C VAL A 14 42.13 -15.29 -35.94
N GLY A 15 41.97 -14.09 -35.37
CA GLY A 15 41.64 -13.92 -33.96
C GLY A 15 40.26 -14.53 -33.71
N GLY A 16 40.23 -15.74 -33.17
CA GLY A 16 39.01 -16.35 -32.66
C GLY A 16 38.53 -15.57 -31.45
N ILE A 17 37.59 -14.66 -31.67
CA ILE A 17 36.73 -14.15 -30.61
C ILE A 17 35.91 -15.35 -30.14
N PHE A 18 36.27 -15.92 -28.99
CA PHE A 18 35.37 -16.80 -28.24
C PHE A 18 34.19 -15.95 -27.79
N LEU A 19 33.19 -15.81 -28.65
CA LEU A 19 31.84 -15.45 -28.23
C LEU A 19 31.34 -16.65 -27.44
N SER A 20 31.52 -16.62 -26.12
CA SER A 20 30.73 -17.46 -25.23
C SER A 20 29.26 -17.15 -25.54
N PRO A 21 28.45 -18.15 -25.91
CA PRO A 21 27.04 -17.91 -26.12
C PRO A 21 26.45 -17.45 -24.79
N VAL A 22 26.03 -16.18 -24.74
CA VAL A 22 25.17 -15.67 -23.69
C VAL A 22 23.83 -16.36 -23.91
N PHE A 23 23.66 -17.53 -23.31
CA PHE A 23 22.35 -18.16 -23.21
C PHE A 23 21.50 -17.32 -22.25
N VAL A 24 20.74 -16.38 -22.80
CA VAL A 24 19.57 -15.83 -22.10
C VAL A 24 18.58 -16.99 -21.99
N ARG A 25 18.59 -17.73 -20.88
CA ARG A 25 17.50 -18.66 -20.56
C ARG A 25 16.24 -17.82 -20.38
N ALA A 26 15.19 -18.11 -21.15
CA ALA A 26 13.87 -17.56 -20.86
C ALA A 26 13.52 -17.91 -19.41
N ALA A 27 13.05 -16.92 -18.64
CA ALA A 27 12.61 -17.15 -17.27
C ALA A 27 11.55 -18.27 -17.25
N SER A 28 11.84 -19.37 -16.56
CA SER A 28 10.86 -20.44 -16.36
C SER A 28 9.75 -19.94 -15.44
N ILE A 29 8.51 -20.06 -15.89
CA ILE A 29 7.33 -19.79 -15.06
C ILE A 29 7.02 -21.07 -14.29
N CYS A 30 6.97 -20.97 -12.97
CA CYS A 30 6.57 -22.05 -12.09
C CYS A 30 5.30 -21.68 -11.32
N TYR A 31 4.47 -22.67 -11.05
CA TYR A 31 3.23 -22.54 -10.31
C TYR A 31 3.42 -23.17 -8.92
N VAL A 32 2.90 -22.48 -7.91
CA VAL A 32 2.90 -22.97 -6.53
C VAL A 32 1.47 -22.95 -6.01
N ASP A 33 1.00 -24.08 -5.49
CA ASP A 33 -0.31 -24.22 -4.88
C ASP A 33 -0.18 -25.02 -3.58
N LYS A 34 -0.40 -24.36 -2.44
CA LYS A 34 -0.28 -25.02 -1.13
C LYS A 34 -1.33 -26.12 -0.89
N SER A 35 -2.36 -26.22 -1.73
CA SER A 35 -3.46 -27.19 -1.57
C SER A 35 -3.15 -28.57 -2.16
N VAL A 36 -2.10 -28.71 -2.97
CA VAL A 36 -1.70 -30.02 -3.49
C VAL A 36 -1.17 -30.94 -2.39
N GLU A 37 -1.42 -32.23 -2.56
CA GLU A 37 -1.01 -33.26 -1.59
C GLU A 37 0.52 -33.38 -1.55
N ASP A 38 1.15 -33.52 -2.73
CA ASP A 38 2.59 -33.73 -2.91
C ASP A 38 3.22 -32.64 -3.79
N ASP A 39 4.54 -32.44 -3.65
CA ASP A 39 5.29 -31.51 -4.51
C ASP A 39 5.34 -32.03 -5.96
N GLY A 40 4.84 -31.22 -6.91
CA GLY A 40 4.92 -31.50 -8.33
C GLY A 40 6.19 -30.98 -9.02
N ASP A 41 6.15 -30.92 -10.36
CA ASP A 41 7.24 -30.42 -11.20
C ASP A 41 7.24 -28.88 -11.41
N GLY A 42 6.27 -28.17 -10.84
CA GLY A 42 6.14 -26.72 -10.96
C GLY A 42 5.37 -26.24 -12.20
N SER A 43 4.90 -27.16 -13.05
CA SER A 43 3.98 -26.83 -14.13
C SER A 43 2.59 -26.45 -13.60
N SER A 44 1.75 -25.86 -14.46
CA SER A 44 0.37 -25.54 -14.06
C SER A 44 -0.50 -26.77 -13.78
N GLY A 45 -0.13 -27.93 -14.33
CA GLY A 45 -0.84 -29.20 -14.12
C GLY A 45 -0.36 -29.98 -12.89
N ASP A 46 0.86 -29.69 -12.43
CA ASP A 46 1.51 -30.36 -11.31
C ASP A 46 2.38 -29.34 -10.52
N PRO A 47 1.75 -28.40 -9.80
CA PRO A 47 2.46 -27.28 -9.19
C PRO A 47 3.30 -27.70 -7.99
N TYR A 48 4.30 -26.88 -7.64
CA TYR A 48 5.01 -27.05 -6.36
C TYR A 48 4.08 -26.75 -5.18
N LYS A 49 4.33 -27.36 -4.02
CA LYS A 49 3.58 -27.06 -2.80
C LYS A 49 4.13 -25.84 -2.05
N LYS A 50 5.44 -25.60 -2.15
CA LYS A 50 6.18 -24.55 -1.44
C LYS A 50 6.83 -23.53 -2.36
N ILE A 51 6.89 -22.29 -1.90
CA ILE A 51 7.57 -21.19 -2.60
C ILE A 51 9.08 -21.45 -2.64
N SER A 52 9.65 -21.88 -1.50
CA SER A 52 11.08 -22.22 -1.39
C SER A 52 11.52 -23.31 -2.37
N LYS A 53 10.65 -24.26 -2.70
CA LYS A 53 10.94 -25.28 -3.71
C LYS A 53 11.10 -24.67 -5.11
N ALA A 54 10.18 -23.79 -5.51
CA ALA A 54 10.27 -23.07 -6.78
C ALA A 54 11.53 -22.19 -6.88
N VAL A 55 11.88 -21.50 -5.79
CA VAL A 55 13.13 -20.73 -5.72
C VAL A 55 14.36 -21.63 -5.89
N ASN A 56 14.38 -22.78 -5.22
CA ASN A 56 15.52 -23.70 -5.28
C ASN A 56 15.70 -24.34 -6.66
N ASP A 57 14.61 -24.52 -7.41
CA ASP A 57 14.63 -25.06 -8.77
C ASP A 57 14.86 -23.98 -9.86
N ASP A 58 15.34 -22.80 -9.45
CA ASP A 58 15.74 -21.69 -10.33
C ASP A 58 14.60 -21.16 -11.23
N CYS A 59 13.37 -21.15 -10.70
CA CYS A 59 12.23 -20.51 -11.35
C CYS A 59 12.44 -18.99 -11.46
N GLY A 60 12.25 -18.45 -12.66
CA GLY A 60 12.38 -17.01 -12.91
C GLY A 60 11.12 -16.21 -12.56
N GLU A 61 9.93 -16.78 -12.82
CA GLU A 61 8.65 -16.23 -12.33
C GLU A 61 7.92 -17.32 -11.55
N ILE A 62 7.47 -16.98 -10.34
CA ILE A 62 6.76 -17.87 -9.42
C ILE A 62 5.36 -17.34 -9.24
N LYS A 63 4.35 -18.08 -9.71
CA LYS A 63 2.93 -17.74 -9.61
C LYS A 63 2.28 -18.53 -8.49
N LEU A 64 1.74 -17.83 -7.49
CA LEU A 64 1.09 -18.44 -6.34
C LEU A 64 -0.43 -18.52 -6.56
N ALA A 65 -0.99 -19.71 -6.33
CA ALA A 65 -2.43 -19.87 -6.15
C ALA A 65 -2.89 -19.19 -4.84
N LYS A 66 -4.21 -18.99 -4.71
CA LYS A 66 -4.82 -18.48 -3.47
C LYS A 66 -4.44 -19.36 -2.28
N GLY A 67 -4.16 -18.74 -1.14
CA GLY A 67 -3.83 -19.44 0.09
C GLY A 67 -2.81 -18.71 0.95
N THR A 68 -2.61 -19.28 2.14
CA THR A 68 -1.58 -18.86 3.09
C THR A 68 -0.39 -19.80 3.01
N TYR A 69 0.78 -19.25 2.68
CA TYR A 69 2.08 -19.91 2.61
C TYR A 69 2.86 -19.54 3.86
N GLU A 70 3.00 -20.48 4.79
CA GLU A 70 3.72 -20.27 6.06
C GLU A 70 5.19 -20.68 5.91
N GLU A 71 5.99 -19.79 5.34
CA GLU A 71 7.44 -19.98 5.18
C GLU A 71 8.16 -18.64 5.03
N ASP A 72 9.45 -18.62 5.38
CA ASP A 72 10.35 -17.53 5.00
C ASP A 72 10.83 -17.77 3.55
N VAL A 73 10.86 -16.71 2.75
CA VAL A 73 11.20 -16.76 1.33
C VAL A 73 12.42 -15.89 1.06
N THR A 74 13.40 -16.41 0.33
CA THR A 74 14.54 -15.62 -0.16
C THR A 74 14.52 -15.66 -1.69
N LEU A 75 14.07 -14.58 -2.32
CA LEU A 75 14.06 -14.46 -3.77
C LEU A 75 15.49 -14.26 -4.27
N LYS A 76 15.90 -15.08 -5.24
CA LYS A 76 17.17 -14.94 -5.94
C LYS A 76 17.12 -13.75 -6.90
N LYS A 77 18.29 -13.33 -7.39
CA LYS A 77 18.44 -12.28 -8.39
C LYS A 77 17.46 -12.45 -9.55
N GLY A 78 16.70 -11.40 -9.86
CA GLY A 78 15.76 -11.37 -11.00
C GLY A 78 14.47 -12.19 -10.83
N VAL A 79 14.25 -12.84 -9.68
CA VAL A 79 13.06 -13.68 -9.47
C VAL A 79 11.83 -12.83 -9.21
N LYS A 80 10.75 -13.12 -9.92
CA LYS A 80 9.45 -12.49 -9.75
C LYS A 80 8.52 -13.38 -8.94
N LEU A 81 8.01 -12.90 -7.81
CA LEU A 81 7.02 -13.58 -7.00
C LEU A 81 5.66 -12.89 -7.16
N ARG A 82 4.69 -13.61 -7.74
CA ARG A 82 3.38 -13.06 -8.07
C ARG A 82 2.26 -13.87 -7.44
N GLY A 83 1.47 -13.23 -6.59
CA GLY A 83 0.25 -13.85 -6.07
C GLY A 83 -0.92 -13.79 -7.04
N ASN A 84 -1.96 -14.57 -6.72
CA ASN A 84 -3.23 -14.51 -7.42
C ASN A 84 -3.91 -13.14 -7.21
N SER A 85 -3.97 -12.68 -5.96
CA SER A 85 -4.39 -11.33 -5.57
C SER A 85 -3.86 -10.98 -4.17
N LYS A 86 -3.75 -9.67 -3.87
CA LYS A 86 -3.32 -9.19 -2.55
C LYS A 86 -4.29 -9.59 -1.43
N ASP A 87 -5.55 -9.90 -1.75
CA ASP A 87 -6.61 -10.30 -0.81
C ASP A 87 -6.59 -11.80 -0.50
N SER A 88 -6.20 -12.62 -1.49
CA SER A 88 -6.33 -14.09 -1.40
C SER A 88 -5.01 -14.84 -1.28
N THR A 89 -3.87 -14.18 -1.52
CA THR A 89 -2.54 -14.80 -1.45
C THR A 89 -1.72 -14.17 -0.33
N ILE A 90 -1.35 -14.99 0.66
CA ILE A 90 -0.66 -14.52 1.86
C ILE A 90 0.65 -15.30 2.02
N VAL A 91 1.77 -14.60 2.04
CA VAL A 91 3.06 -15.12 2.52
C VAL A 91 3.19 -14.74 3.99
N LYS A 92 3.07 -15.72 4.88
CA LYS A 92 3.16 -15.53 6.33
C LYS A 92 4.56 -15.94 6.79
N GLY A 93 5.49 -15.01 6.62
CA GLY A 93 6.90 -15.17 6.90
C GLY A 93 7.66 -13.96 6.36
N LYS A 94 8.98 -13.96 6.58
CA LYS A 94 9.87 -12.91 6.06
C LYS A 94 10.14 -13.16 4.58
N VAL A 95 10.11 -12.09 3.78
CA VAL A 95 10.58 -12.14 2.39
C VAL A 95 11.90 -11.37 2.28
N THR A 96 12.92 -12.01 1.73
CA THR A 96 14.20 -11.38 1.41
C THR A 96 14.30 -11.24 -0.11
N MET A 97 14.58 -10.03 -0.59
CA MET A 97 14.65 -9.67 -2.00
C MET A 97 16.10 -9.41 -2.40
N ASP A 98 16.60 -10.19 -3.36
CA ASP A 98 17.90 -9.95 -3.99
C ASP A 98 17.76 -9.09 -5.26
N ASP A 99 18.88 -8.72 -5.86
CA ASP A 99 18.97 -7.75 -6.95
C ASP A 99 18.00 -8.03 -8.12
N GLY A 100 17.22 -7.02 -8.51
CA GLY A 100 16.23 -7.10 -9.57
C GLY A 100 15.04 -8.03 -9.31
N SER A 101 14.81 -8.45 -8.06
CA SER A 101 13.62 -9.25 -7.72
C SER A 101 12.36 -8.40 -7.62
N GLU A 102 11.21 -9.03 -7.88
CA GLU A 102 9.92 -8.35 -7.93
C GLU A 102 8.88 -9.09 -7.07
N ILE A 103 8.02 -8.33 -6.39
CA ILE A 103 6.84 -8.86 -5.68
C ILE A 103 5.59 -8.17 -6.20
N SER A 104 4.56 -8.95 -6.53
CA SER A 104 3.25 -8.37 -6.84
C SER A 104 2.05 -9.21 -6.42
N LYS A 105 0.90 -8.54 -6.22
CA LYS A 105 -0.42 -9.16 -6.01
C LYS A 105 -0.47 -10.14 -4.84
N LEU A 106 0.17 -9.82 -3.72
CA LEU A 106 0.14 -10.66 -2.53
C LEU A 106 0.21 -9.83 -1.25
N THR A 107 -0.14 -10.47 -0.13
CA THR A 107 0.10 -9.93 1.23
C THR A 107 1.32 -10.61 1.85
N VAL A 108 2.26 -9.82 2.38
CA VAL A 108 3.29 -10.28 3.32
C VAL A 108 2.82 -10.01 4.74
N LEU A 109 2.71 -11.07 5.54
CA LEU A 109 2.18 -11.03 6.91
C LEU A 109 3.28 -11.43 7.89
N THR A 110 3.41 -10.68 8.99
CA THR A 110 4.26 -10.93 10.17
C THR A 110 5.79 -10.86 9.98
N GLY A 111 6.35 -11.17 8.81
CA GLY A 111 7.80 -11.17 8.61
C GLY A 111 8.40 -9.90 8.00
N GLY A 112 7.61 -9.15 7.22
CA GLY A 112 8.08 -7.98 6.47
C GLY A 112 8.97 -8.35 5.28
N ILE A 113 9.46 -7.32 4.59
CA ILE A 113 10.34 -7.43 3.42
C ILE A 113 11.72 -6.86 3.73
N ALA A 114 12.76 -7.61 3.43
CA ALA A 114 14.15 -7.16 3.51
C ALA A 114 14.79 -7.14 2.12
N VAL A 115 15.17 -5.96 1.64
CA VAL A 115 15.94 -5.79 0.40
C VAL A 115 17.42 -5.90 0.74
N SER A 116 18.10 -6.82 0.05
CA SER A 116 19.52 -7.11 0.21
C SER A 116 20.41 -5.88 -0.04
N ASN A 117 21.65 -5.96 0.45
CA ASN A 117 22.61 -4.87 0.33
C ASN A 117 22.88 -4.50 -1.14
N GLY A 118 22.58 -3.26 -1.52
CA GLY A 118 22.84 -2.76 -2.87
C GLY A 118 21.87 -3.26 -3.95
N ALA A 119 20.84 -4.03 -3.57
CA ALA A 119 19.91 -4.65 -4.52
C ALA A 119 18.86 -3.67 -5.03
N ASP A 120 18.51 -3.81 -6.31
CA ASP A 120 17.30 -3.23 -6.88
C ASP A 120 16.09 -4.10 -6.52
N ALA A 121 14.96 -3.51 -6.14
CA ALA A 121 13.73 -4.23 -5.81
C ALA A 121 12.47 -3.46 -6.22
N ASP A 122 11.52 -4.16 -6.84
CA ASP A 122 10.22 -3.61 -7.22
C ASP A 122 9.07 -4.34 -6.49
N ILE A 123 8.21 -3.57 -5.83
CA ILE A 123 7.07 -4.09 -5.07
C ILE A 123 5.82 -3.36 -5.57
N GLU A 124 4.86 -4.11 -6.11
CA GLU A 124 3.66 -3.55 -6.74
C GLU A 124 2.38 -4.22 -6.25
N ASN A 125 1.32 -3.45 -5.98
CA ASN A 125 -0.01 -3.98 -5.69
C ASN A 125 0.02 -5.05 -4.58
N ALA A 126 0.57 -4.66 -3.43
CA ALA A 126 0.87 -5.56 -2.33
C ALA A 126 0.40 -4.99 -0.98
N ARG A 127 0.28 -5.86 0.03
CA ARG A 127 0.10 -5.43 1.42
C ARG A 127 1.20 -5.98 2.31
N ILE A 128 1.75 -5.18 3.19
CA ILE A 128 2.74 -5.60 4.18
C ILE A 128 2.24 -5.22 5.57
N LYS A 129 1.98 -6.23 6.41
CA LYS A 129 1.35 -5.97 7.71
C LYS A 129 1.89 -6.79 8.87
N ASN A 130 1.76 -6.20 10.07
CA ASN A 130 1.99 -6.82 11.37
C ASN A 130 3.41 -7.36 11.59
N SER A 131 4.43 -6.73 11.01
CA SER A 131 5.83 -7.11 11.14
C SER A 131 6.61 -6.15 12.05
N ASN A 132 7.89 -6.44 12.29
CA ASN A 132 8.78 -5.48 12.95
C ASN A 132 9.01 -4.26 12.04
N ILE A 133 9.50 -4.45 10.82
CA ILE A 133 9.63 -3.39 9.83
C ILE A 133 8.95 -3.88 8.56
N GLY A 134 8.03 -3.09 8.01
CA GLY A 134 7.31 -3.46 6.78
C GLY A 134 8.29 -3.69 5.62
N ILE A 135 9.05 -2.67 5.25
CA ILE A 135 10.12 -2.79 4.25
C ILE A 135 11.42 -2.23 4.83
N THR A 136 12.47 -3.04 4.88
CA THR A 136 13.82 -2.59 5.24
C THR A 136 14.75 -2.73 4.04
N THR A 137 15.56 -1.71 3.80
CA THR A 137 16.62 -1.76 2.77
C THR A 137 17.99 -1.84 3.43
N THR A 138 19.04 -2.15 2.66
CA THR A 138 20.43 -2.08 3.10
C THR A 138 21.29 -1.59 1.94
N GLY A 139 22.24 -0.70 2.22
CA GLY A 139 23.10 -0.08 1.20
C GLY A 139 22.32 0.70 0.13
N GLY A 140 23.00 0.96 -0.98
CA GLY A 140 22.42 1.65 -2.14
C GLY A 140 21.50 0.77 -2.99
N GLY A 141 21.43 1.07 -4.28
CA GLY A 141 20.49 0.43 -5.22
C GLY A 141 19.10 1.06 -5.15
N LYS A 142 18.17 0.52 -5.92
CA LYS A 142 16.84 1.09 -6.13
C LYS A 142 15.76 0.37 -5.32
N LEU A 143 14.80 1.12 -4.80
CA LEU A 143 13.54 0.57 -4.31
C LEU A 143 12.37 1.27 -5.01
N THR A 144 11.54 0.49 -5.72
CA THR A 144 10.23 0.94 -6.18
C THR A 144 9.13 0.31 -5.33
N ALA A 145 8.24 1.12 -4.79
CA ALA A 145 6.99 0.69 -4.18
C ALA A 145 5.83 1.43 -4.85
N ASP A 146 4.91 0.70 -5.48
CA ASP A 146 3.74 1.24 -6.20
C ASP A 146 2.46 0.51 -5.79
N ASP A 147 1.40 1.23 -5.40
CA ASP A 147 0.15 0.65 -4.87
C ASP A 147 0.40 -0.36 -3.72
N VAL A 148 1.16 0.08 -2.72
CA VAL A 148 1.54 -0.75 -1.57
C VAL A 148 0.89 -0.23 -0.30
N ALA A 149 0.16 -1.09 0.42
CA ALA A 149 -0.38 -0.78 1.75
C ALA A 149 0.52 -1.35 2.85
N ILE A 150 1.02 -0.49 3.75
CA ILE A 150 1.98 -0.83 4.81
C ILE A 150 1.40 -0.44 6.17
N SER A 151 1.01 -1.42 6.98
CA SER A 151 0.28 -1.15 8.23
C SER A 151 0.49 -2.12 9.37
N GLY A 152 0.25 -1.65 10.60
CA GLY A 152 0.35 -2.48 11.81
C GLY A 152 1.78 -2.95 12.14
N ASN A 153 2.80 -2.43 11.47
CA ASN A 153 4.20 -2.77 11.72
C ASN A 153 4.75 -1.93 12.90
N ARG A 154 5.95 -2.23 13.41
CA ARG A 154 6.62 -1.28 14.31
C ARG A 154 7.03 -0.02 13.52
N LYS A 155 7.86 -0.16 12.48
CA LYS A 155 8.11 0.90 11.47
C LYS A 155 7.49 0.51 10.13
N GLY A 156 6.97 1.46 9.36
CA GLY A 156 6.44 1.20 8.02
C GLY A 156 7.57 0.83 7.04
N MET A 157 8.43 1.78 6.71
CA MET A 157 9.60 1.57 5.86
C MET A 157 10.86 2.14 6.54
N TYR A 158 11.96 1.40 6.44
CA TYR A 158 13.27 1.83 6.90
C TYR A 158 14.26 1.86 5.73
N ILE A 159 14.54 3.06 5.24
CA ILE A 159 15.34 3.33 4.06
C ILE A 159 16.76 3.70 4.47
N GLN A 160 17.72 2.86 4.09
CA GLN A 160 19.12 3.01 4.45
C GLN A 160 19.85 4.01 3.54
N TYR A 161 21.05 4.38 3.99
CA TYR A 161 21.92 5.36 3.32
C TYR A 161 22.17 5.02 1.84
N GLY A 162 22.12 6.01 0.96
CA GLY A 162 22.54 5.85 -0.43
C GLY A 162 21.50 5.21 -1.36
N LYS A 163 20.28 4.96 -0.89
CA LYS A 163 19.22 4.32 -1.68
C LYS A 163 18.60 5.30 -2.68
N ASP A 164 18.29 4.83 -3.88
CA ASP A 164 17.40 5.53 -4.80
C ASP A 164 15.97 4.99 -4.62
N ILE A 165 15.00 5.86 -4.35
CA ILE A 165 13.63 5.44 -4.04
C ILE A 165 12.59 5.99 -5.02
N LYS A 166 11.58 5.19 -5.30
CA LYS A 166 10.33 5.62 -5.92
C LYS A 166 9.17 5.01 -5.12
N ILE A 167 8.58 5.81 -4.24
CA ILE A 167 7.43 5.43 -3.40
C ILE A 167 6.22 6.19 -3.92
N ILE A 168 5.27 5.48 -4.53
CA ILE A 168 4.15 6.11 -5.22
C ILE A 168 2.83 5.37 -4.97
N ASN A 169 1.73 6.11 -4.84
CA ASN A 169 0.39 5.55 -4.64
C ASN A 169 0.29 4.60 -3.43
N CYS A 170 1.18 4.75 -2.44
CA CYS A 170 1.21 3.89 -1.27
C CYS A 170 0.31 4.43 -0.15
N LYS A 171 -0.16 3.52 0.71
CA LYS A 171 -0.80 3.84 1.99
C LYS A 171 0.07 3.36 3.13
N VAL A 172 0.57 4.26 3.97
CA VAL A 172 1.46 3.94 5.09
C VAL A 172 0.82 4.40 6.39
N TYR A 173 0.24 3.46 7.13
CA TYR A 173 -0.66 3.83 8.22
C TYR A 173 -0.67 2.89 9.42
N SER A 174 -1.04 3.42 10.58
CA SER A 174 -1.20 2.65 11.82
C SER A 174 0.04 1.80 12.18
N ASN A 175 1.23 2.26 11.80
CA ASN A 175 2.49 1.68 12.29
C ASN A 175 2.78 2.23 13.69
N LYS A 176 3.46 1.47 14.55
CA LYS A 176 3.65 1.83 15.96
C LYS A 176 4.61 3.00 16.18
N GLU A 177 5.54 3.21 15.25
CA GLU A 177 6.53 4.27 15.24
C GLU A 177 6.36 5.10 13.95
N GLU A 178 7.41 5.32 13.15
CA GLU A 178 7.36 6.13 11.94
C GLU A 178 6.71 5.39 10.77
N GLY A 179 6.05 6.16 9.89
CA GLY A 179 5.60 5.66 8.60
C GLY A 179 6.80 5.35 7.69
N LEU A 180 7.57 6.38 7.37
CA LEU A 180 8.82 6.28 6.61
C LEU A 180 9.98 6.82 7.46
N ASP A 181 11.02 6.01 7.70
CA ASP A 181 12.28 6.41 8.34
C ASP A 181 13.40 6.36 7.29
N ILE A 182 13.91 7.53 6.91
CA ILE A 182 14.80 7.73 5.76
C ILE A 182 16.15 8.28 6.23
N ARG A 183 17.20 7.51 5.96
CA ARG A 183 18.59 7.89 6.25
C ARG A 183 19.14 8.92 5.24
N ALA A 184 20.31 9.45 5.54
CA ALA A 184 20.99 10.45 4.72
C ALA A 184 21.38 9.93 3.33
N ASN A 185 21.64 10.84 2.39
CA ASN A 185 22.10 10.55 1.02
C ASN A 185 21.15 9.61 0.26
N VAL A 186 19.86 9.70 0.52
CA VAL A 186 18.81 8.99 -0.25
C VAL A 186 18.32 9.93 -1.34
N ASN A 187 18.13 9.40 -2.55
CA ASN A 187 17.63 10.17 -3.69
C ASN A 187 16.31 9.61 -4.21
N GLY A 188 15.55 10.40 -4.97
CA GLY A 188 14.36 9.95 -5.69
C GLY A 188 13.07 10.61 -5.21
N SER A 189 11.96 9.88 -5.20
CA SER A 189 10.62 10.46 -5.05
C SER A 189 9.69 9.72 -4.10
N ILE A 190 8.89 10.48 -3.36
CA ILE A 190 7.78 10.06 -2.51
C ILE A 190 6.56 10.84 -2.97
N ASN A 191 5.75 10.26 -3.85
CA ASN A 191 4.69 10.98 -4.56
C ASN A 191 3.31 10.34 -4.39
N ASN A 192 2.26 11.15 -4.28
CA ASN A 192 0.87 10.67 -4.30
C ASN A 192 0.57 9.59 -3.23
N ASN A 193 1.16 9.70 -2.03
CA ASN A 193 0.96 8.74 -0.96
C ASN A 193 0.01 9.26 0.13
N GLU A 194 -0.66 8.34 0.81
CA GLU A 194 -1.41 8.60 2.03
C GLU A 194 -0.64 8.07 3.25
N ILE A 195 -0.23 8.95 4.16
CA ILE A 195 0.63 8.61 5.31
C ILE A 195 -0.03 9.10 6.60
N TYR A 196 -0.63 8.19 7.37
CA TYR A 196 -1.52 8.60 8.45
C TYR A 196 -1.58 7.68 9.67
N ASP A 197 -2.01 8.23 10.81
CA ASP A 197 -2.22 7.50 12.06
C ASP A 197 -1.00 6.67 12.53
N ASN A 198 0.22 7.03 12.12
CA ASN A 198 1.43 6.37 12.60
C ASN A 198 1.76 6.86 14.03
N GLY A 199 2.39 5.99 14.82
CA GLY A 199 2.63 6.21 16.23
C GLY A 199 3.72 7.24 16.54
N GLU A 200 4.52 7.62 15.54
CA GLU A 200 5.42 8.76 15.57
C GLU A 200 5.19 9.68 14.36
N SER A 201 6.23 10.02 13.59
CA SER A 201 6.09 10.93 12.44
C SER A 201 5.60 10.17 11.21
N GLY A 202 4.90 10.86 10.30
CA GLY A 202 4.53 10.28 9.02
C GLY A 202 5.77 9.96 8.18
N ILE A 203 6.61 10.97 7.96
CA ILE A 203 7.92 10.85 7.32
C ILE A 203 8.98 11.41 8.28
N GLU A 204 10.03 10.66 8.51
CA GLU A 204 11.25 11.12 9.16
C GLU A 204 12.43 10.99 8.18
N VAL A 205 13.15 12.07 7.96
CA VAL A 205 14.20 12.13 6.93
C VAL A 205 15.44 12.86 7.43
N ILE A 206 16.61 12.24 7.29
CA ILE A 206 17.89 12.91 7.50
C ILE A 206 18.28 13.62 6.19
N LEU A 207 18.31 14.96 6.20
CA LEU A 207 18.48 15.74 4.97
C LEU A 207 19.89 15.64 4.36
N GLY A 208 20.87 15.12 5.09
CA GLY A 208 22.27 15.19 4.72
C GLY A 208 22.55 14.61 3.33
N LYS A 209 22.86 15.45 2.33
CA LYS A 209 22.97 15.08 0.90
C LYS A 209 21.76 14.37 0.29
N ALA A 210 20.58 14.43 0.91
CA ALA A 210 19.39 13.81 0.33
C ALA A 210 18.93 14.63 -0.88
N GLU A 211 18.61 13.98 -2.01
CA GLU A 211 18.05 14.60 -3.21
C GLU A 211 16.65 14.04 -3.47
N LEU A 212 15.64 14.59 -2.81
CA LEU A 212 14.31 14.00 -2.70
C LEU A 212 13.21 14.92 -3.22
N SER A 213 12.24 14.35 -3.94
CA SER A 213 10.94 14.99 -4.21
C SER A 213 9.88 14.34 -3.32
N ILE A 214 9.32 15.10 -2.39
CA ILE A 214 8.21 14.70 -1.54
C ILE A 214 7.01 15.52 -1.99
N VAL A 215 6.22 14.98 -2.92
CA VAL A 215 5.21 15.77 -3.65
C VAL A 215 3.83 15.13 -3.62
N ASN A 216 2.78 15.94 -3.52
CA ASN A 216 1.38 15.47 -3.63
C ASN A 216 0.99 14.40 -2.58
N ASN A 217 1.60 14.41 -1.39
CA ASN A 217 1.26 13.45 -0.34
C ASN A 217 0.20 14.03 0.62
N SER A 218 -0.65 13.15 1.14
CA SER A 218 -1.57 13.43 2.25
C SER A 218 -0.97 12.86 3.53
N ILE A 219 -0.49 13.73 4.43
CA ILE A 219 0.25 13.33 5.64
C ILE A 219 -0.51 13.84 6.89
N LYS A 220 -1.25 12.95 7.55
CA LYS A 220 -2.24 13.39 8.53
C LYS A 220 -2.32 12.54 9.79
N LYS A 221 -2.72 13.18 10.90
CA LYS A 221 -3.08 12.50 12.16
C LYS A 221 -1.98 11.60 12.75
N ASN A 222 -0.73 11.77 12.36
CA ASN A 222 0.39 11.07 12.97
C ASN A 222 0.58 11.56 14.43
N LYS A 223 1.02 10.67 15.32
CA LYS A 223 1.12 10.97 16.76
C LYS A 223 2.32 11.85 17.12
N ALA A 224 3.27 12.04 16.21
CA ALA A 224 4.28 13.09 16.28
C ALA A 224 4.05 14.12 15.17
N SER A 225 4.97 14.27 14.23
CA SER A 225 4.90 15.30 13.17
C SER A 225 4.46 14.72 11.83
N GLY A 226 4.01 15.56 10.91
CA GLY A 226 3.79 15.13 9.52
C GLY A 226 5.12 14.71 8.89
N ILE A 227 6.04 15.67 8.77
CA ILE A 227 7.42 15.47 8.33
C ILE A 227 8.37 15.90 9.44
N ALA A 228 9.34 15.05 9.79
CA ALA A 228 10.45 15.35 10.69
C ALA A 228 11.76 15.38 9.90
N ALA A 229 12.30 16.56 9.64
CA ALA A 229 13.60 16.77 9.00
C ALA A 229 14.71 16.75 10.06
N GLN A 230 15.73 15.91 9.87
CA GLN A 230 16.80 15.69 10.83
C GLN A 230 18.16 16.12 10.30
N PHE A 231 18.99 16.58 11.24
CA PHE A 231 20.39 16.91 11.06
C PHE A 231 21.24 16.08 12.00
N TYR A 232 22.32 15.50 11.48
CA TYR A 232 23.39 14.89 12.26
C TYR A 232 24.74 15.44 11.79
N SER A 233 25.70 15.58 12.70
CA SER A 233 27.00 16.19 12.44
C SER A 233 27.90 15.35 11.52
N ASP A 234 27.69 14.05 11.44
CA ASP A 234 28.36 13.14 10.50
C ASP A 234 27.76 13.20 9.07
N THR A 235 26.61 13.86 8.91
CA THR A 235 25.93 14.09 7.62
C THR A 235 25.65 15.58 7.44
N ASP A 236 26.68 16.40 7.59
CA ASP A 236 26.55 17.86 7.71
C ASP A 236 26.25 18.61 6.40
N LYS A 237 26.43 17.96 5.25
CA LYS A 237 26.14 18.57 3.96
C LYS A 237 24.64 18.81 3.79
N LYS A 238 24.28 19.93 3.17
CA LYS A 238 22.89 20.25 2.83
C LYS A 238 22.28 19.19 1.90
N GLY A 239 20.98 19.03 1.99
CA GLY A 239 20.19 18.28 1.01
C GLY A 239 19.66 19.18 -0.10
N ASP A 240 18.94 18.58 -1.04
CA ASP A 240 18.05 19.21 -2.01
C ASP A 240 16.71 18.47 -1.94
N VAL A 241 15.88 18.85 -0.96
CA VAL A 241 14.62 18.18 -0.66
C VAL A 241 13.45 19.07 -1.04
N ASN A 242 12.80 18.71 -2.14
CA ASN A 242 11.64 19.39 -2.69
C ASN A 242 10.37 18.87 -2.03
N ILE A 243 9.90 19.54 -0.99
CA ILE A 243 8.63 19.24 -0.32
C ILE A 243 7.59 20.17 -0.93
N LYS A 244 6.76 19.71 -1.85
CA LYS A 244 5.78 20.57 -2.55
C LYS A 244 4.41 19.95 -2.64
N SER A 245 3.37 20.77 -2.68
CA SER A 245 2.00 20.31 -2.96
C SER A 245 1.50 19.21 -2.02
N ASN A 246 2.05 19.12 -0.80
CA ASN A 246 1.59 18.17 0.20
C ASN A 246 0.48 18.78 1.05
N VAL A 247 -0.46 17.94 1.51
CA VAL A 247 -1.46 18.29 2.52
C VAL A 247 -1.02 17.68 3.84
N ILE A 248 -0.59 18.51 4.79
CA ILE A 248 0.00 18.07 6.07
C ILE A 248 -0.82 18.63 7.22
N THR A 249 -1.71 17.81 7.80
CA THR A 249 -2.74 18.30 8.73
C THR A 249 -3.02 17.39 9.91
N GLY A 250 -3.48 17.96 11.03
CA GLY A 250 -3.97 17.19 12.17
C GLY A 250 -2.92 16.33 12.89
N ASN A 251 -1.63 16.48 12.57
CA ASN A 251 -0.55 15.78 13.26
C ASN A 251 -0.44 16.30 14.70
N SER A 252 -0.07 15.42 15.63
CA SER A 252 -0.19 15.73 17.07
C SER A 252 0.88 16.68 17.59
N ASN A 253 2.01 16.80 16.91
CA ASN A 253 3.01 17.82 17.13
C ASN A 253 2.96 18.84 16.00
N PHE A 254 3.83 18.69 15.00
CA PHE A 254 4.02 19.68 13.95
C PHE A 254 3.61 19.17 12.58
N GLY A 255 3.33 20.08 11.65
CA GLY A 255 3.28 19.73 10.24
C GLY A 255 4.69 19.38 9.74
N LEU A 256 5.62 20.34 9.88
CA LEU A 256 7.05 20.15 9.65
C LEU A 256 7.86 20.44 10.92
N ASP A 257 8.69 19.49 11.31
CA ASP A 257 9.59 19.60 12.47
C ASP A 257 11.05 19.46 12.06
N CYS A 258 11.89 20.42 12.45
CA CYS A 258 13.33 20.36 12.20
C CYS A 258 14.09 20.00 13.48
N LYS A 259 14.69 18.81 13.51
CA LYS A 259 15.33 18.23 14.70
C LYS A 259 16.85 18.10 14.52
N ALA A 260 17.57 18.33 15.60
CA ALA A 260 18.98 18.00 15.72
C ALA A 260 19.23 17.39 17.10
N PRO A 261 20.13 16.40 17.24
CA PRO A 261 20.52 15.86 18.54
C PRO A 261 21.00 16.97 19.49
N SER A 262 20.79 16.76 20.79
CA SER A 262 21.36 17.65 21.81
C SER A 262 22.90 17.67 21.68
N GLY A 263 23.49 18.86 21.61
CA GLY A 263 24.94 19.03 21.40
C GLY A 263 25.41 18.79 19.96
N ALA A 264 24.50 18.74 18.97
CA ALA A 264 24.86 18.77 17.56
C ALA A 264 25.41 20.16 17.17
N ASP A 265 26.66 20.42 17.55
CA ASP A 265 27.44 21.57 17.14
C ASP A 265 27.81 21.45 15.64
N GLY A 266 28.02 22.58 14.97
CA GLY A 266 28.53 22.59 13.59
C GLY A 266 27.49 22.49 12.47
N ARG A 267 26.18 22.52 12.77
CA ARG A 267 25.15 22.64 11.71
C ARG A 267 25.41 23.86 10.83
N PRO A 268 25.49 23.72 9.50
CA PRO A 268 25.70 24.86 8.61
C PRO A 268 24.65 25.95 8.83
N LYS A 269 25.07 27.21 8.73
CA LYS A 269 24.12 28.33 8.71
C LYS A 269 23.15 28.14 7.54
N GLY A 270 21.86 28.35 7.79
CA GLY A 270 20.82 28.19 6.79
C GLY A 270 20.47 26.73 6.45
N TYR A 271 21.03 25.72 7.13
CA TYR A 271 20.89 24.30 6.76
C TYR A 271 19.46 23.90 6.38
N TRP A 272 18.45 24.24 7.18
CA TRP A 272 17.06 23.90 6.87
C TRP A 272 16.53 24.63 5.64
N ALA A 273 16.65 25.96 5.62
CA ALA A 273 16.14 26.83 4.55
C ALA A 273 16.82 26.58 3.19
N ASP A 274 18.07 26.14 3.22
CA ASP A 274 18.88 25.86 2.04
C ASP A 274 18.82 24.38 1.61
N SER A 275 18.25 23.50 2.44
CA SER A 275 18.09 22.07 2.10
C SER A 275 16.67 21.69 1.72
N MET A 276 15.70 22.58 1.92
CA MET A 276 14.29 22.31 1.66
C MET A 276 13.66 23.43 0.85
N ASP A 277 13.00 23.03 -0.23
CA ASP A 277 11.98 23.83 -0.88
C ASP A 277 10.61 23.43 -0.31
N LEU A 278 9.84 24.41 0.14
CA LEU A 278 8.55 24.22 0.82
C LEU A 278 7.40 24.86 0.06
N THR A 279 7.59 25.25 -1.20
CA THR A 279 6.53 25.96 -1.92
C THR A 279 5.28 25.11 -2.08
N SER A 280 4.13 25.79 -2.13
CA SER A 280 2.86 25.19 -2.55
C SER A 280 2.37 24.07 -1.62
N ASN A 281 2.82 23.96 -0.37
CA ASN A 281 2.25 23.01 0.61
C ASN A 281 1.05 23.58 1.38
N LYS A 282 0.18 22.70 1.86
CA LYS A 282 -0.90 23.01 2.80
C LYS A 282 -0.56 22.40 4.15
N ILE A 283 0.25 23.11 4.93
CA ILE A 283 0.70 22.70 6.26
C ILE A 283 -0.10 23.49 7.28
N ILE A 284 -1.26 22.96 7.68
CA ILE A 284 -2.22 23.65 8.55
C ILE A 284 -2.84 22.70 9.58
N ASP A 285 -3.45 23.24 10.62
CA ASP A 285 -4.24 22.49 11.60
C ASP A 285 -3.45 21.39 12.33
N ASN A 286 -2.14 21.58 12.53
CA ASN A 286 -1.32 20.67 13.33
C ASN A 286 -1.35 21.09 14.81
N LYS A 287 -1.50 20.13 15.73
CA LYS A 287 -1.96 20.42 17.11
C LYS A 287 -1.00 21.30 17.92
N LYS A 288 0.31 21.16 17.74
CA LYS A 288 1.29 22.01 18.44
C LYS A 288 1.50 23.31 17.67
N LYS A 289 1.97 23.21 16.42
CA LYS A 289 2.11 24.30 15.42
C LYS A 289 2.31 23.68 14.04
N ASP A 290 2.12 24.43 12.96
CA ASP A 290 2.42 23.92 11.62
C ASP A 290 3.92 23.74 11.37
N PHE A 291 4.75 24.65 11.91
CA PHE A 291 6.21 24.55 11.86
C PHE A 291 6.80 24.58 13.26
N SER A 292 7.82 23.76 13.49
CA SER A 292 8.62 23.88 14.71
C SER A 292 9.56 25.11 14.64
N SER A 293 9.74 25.80 15.77
CA SER A 293 10.58 27.01 15.83
C SER A 293 12.06 26.75 15.53
N ALA A 294 12.47 25.48 15.58
CA ALA A 294 13.82 25.05 15.25
C ALA A 294 14.12 25.17 13.74
N CYS A 295 13.10 25.17 12.88
CA CYS A 295 13.24 25.30 11.44
C CYS A 295 13.74 26.69 11.01
N LYS A 296 13.25 27.76 11.63
CA LYS A 296 13.62 29.16 11.36
C LYS A 296 13.52 29.57 9.87
N PHE A 297 12.47 29.14 9.18
CA PHE A 297 12.13 29.69 7.86
C PHE A 297 11.68 31.15 8.00
N ASP A 298 11.84 31.91 6.93
CA ASP A 298 11.29 33.27 6.83
C ASP A 298 9.75 33.25 6.81
N GLU A 299 9.15 34.40 7.12
CA GLU A 299 7.69 34.54 7.24
C GLU A 299 6.98 34.29 5.91
N ASP A 300 7.59 34.68 4.78
CA ASP A 300 7.03 34.51 3.44
C ASP A 300 6.91 33.03 3.06
N LYS A 301 7.96 32.23 3.32
CA LYS A 301 7.94 30.77 3.12
C LYS A 301 6.90 30.08 3.99
N ILE A 302 6.77 30.50 5.25
CA ILE A 302 5.76 29.94 6.15
C ILE A 302 4.36 30.31 5.66
N ALA A 303 4.14 31.57 5.24
CA ALA A 303 2.87 32.03 4.71
C ALA A 303 2.47 31.24 3.46
N ASP A 304 3.37 31.05 2.50
CA ASP A 304 3.11 30.26 1.30
C ASP A 304 2.73 28.80 1.63
N ALA A 305 3.53 28.15 2.48
CA ALA A 305 3.32 26.75 2.86
C ALA A 305 2.13 26.52 3.80
N THR A 306 1.46 27.58 4.26
CA THR A 306 0.23 27.51 5.09
C THR A 306 -1.01 28.05 4.38
N LYS A 307 -0.90 28.45 3.09
CA LYS A 307 -2.04 28.92 2.30
C LYS A 307 -3.17 27.89 2.29
N THR A 308 -4.36 28.35 2.65
CA THR A 308 -5.61 27.58 2.54
C THR A 308 -6.04 27.42 1.08
N LYS A 309 -7.11 26.65 0.83
CA LYS A 309 -7.64 26.51 -0.52
C LYS A 309 -8.18 27.85 -1.03
N GLU A 310 -8.81 28.60 -0.13
CA GLU A 310 -9.35 29.93 -0.38
C GLU A 310 -8.24 30.94 -0.70
N ASP A 311 -7.12 30.89 0.03
CA ASP A 311 -5.97 31.77 -0.23
C ASP A 311 -5.37 31.52 -1.62
N ARG A 312 -5.22 30.25 -2.01
CA ARG A 312 -4.71 29.88 -3.35
C ARG A 312 -5.65 30.27 -4.47
N GLU A 313 -6.97 30.14 -4.27
CA GLU A 313 -7.95 30.61 -5.25
C GLU A 313 -7.89 32.14 -5.40
N ALA A 314 -7.75 32.87 -4.29
CA ALA A 314 -7.60 34.32 -4.34
C ALA A 314 -6.32 34.74 -5.09
N GLU A 315 -5.19 34.05 -4.84
CA GLU A 315 -3.93 34.26 -5.53
C GLU A 315 -4.02 33.97 -7.02
N LYS A 316 -4.61 32.83 -7.39
CA LYS A 316 -4.90 32.48 -8.77
C LYS A 316 -5.68 33.59 -9.47
N LEU A 317 -6.79 34.05 -8.87
CA LEU A 317 -7.61 35.11 -9.45
C LEU A 317 -6.84 36.43 -9.61
N ALA A 318 -5.95 36.75 -8.67
CA ALA A 318 -5.08 37.93 -8.77
C ALA A 318 -4.06 37.80 -9.90
N LEU A 319 -3.43 36.62 -10.06
CA LEU A 319 -2.49 36.32 -11.14
C LEU A 319 -3.19 36.32 -12.51
N GLU A 320 -4.39 35.72 -12.62
CA GLU A 320 -5.20 35.77 -13.84
C GLU A 320 -5.60 37.21 -14.21
N ALA A 321 -5.87 38.07 -13.23
CA ALA A 321 -6.13 39.48 -13.47
C ALA A 321 -4.89 40.20 -14.03
N LYS A 322 -3.70 39.94 -13.48
CA LYS A 322 -2.42 40.46 -13.99
C LYS A 322 -2.11 39.93 -15.40
N GLU A 323 -2.43 38.67 -15.68
CA GLU A 323 -2.28 38.07 -17.01
C GLU A 323 -3.18 38.77 -18.03
N LYS A 324 -4.45 39.01 -17.69
CA LYS A 324 -5.41 39.76 -18.52
C LYS A 324 -4.94 41.18 -18.83
N THR A 325 -4.31 41.86 -17.86
CA THR A 325 -3.75 43.21 -18.04
C THR A 325 -2.35 43.22 -18.66
N LYS A 326 -1.77 42.06 -18.98
CA LYS A 326 -0.40 41.90 -19.49
C LYS A 326 0.68 42.51 -18.59
N THR A 327 0.43 42.56 -17.28
CA THR A 327 1.37 43.07 -16.27
C THR A 327 2.06 41.96 -15.49
N ILE A 328 1.78 40.69 -15.82
CA ILE A 328 2.32 39.51 -15.15
C ILE A 328 3.79 39.26 -15.54
N SER A 329 4.64 38.92 -14.57
CA SER A 329 6.04 38.53 -14.80
C SER A 329 6.18 37.11 -15.36
N VAL A 330 7.41 36.69 -15.69
CA VAL A 330 7.66 35.30 -16.13
C VAL A 330 7.51 34.32 -14.97
N GLU A 331 8.02 34.69 -13.80
CA GLU A 331 7.94 33.91 -12.56
C GLU A 331 6.47 33.74 -12.13
N GLU A 332 5.70 34.82 -12.15
CA GLU A 332 4.26 34.81 -11.83
C GLU A 332 3.44 33.95 -12.81
N LYS A 333 3.87 33.82 -14.07
CA LYS A 333 3.24 32.90 -15.03
C LYS A 333 3.51 31.44 -14.70
N VAL A 334 4.72 31.11 -14.26
CA VAL A 334 5.06 29.75 -13.82
C VAL A 334 4.23 29.40 -12.60
N GLU A 335 4.16 30.29 -11.61
CA GLU A 335 3.34 30.12 -10.42
C GLU A 335 1.85 29.95 -10.75
N LEU A 336 1.31 30.77 -11.66
CA LEU A 336 -0.07 30.63 -12.13
C LEU A 336 -0.33 29.26 -12.77
N GLU A 337 0.61 28.76 -13.58
CA GLU A 337 0.48 27.44 -14.21
C GLU A 337 0.56 26.32 -13.18
N GLU A 338 1.46 26.41 -12.20
CA GLU A 338 1.56 25.45 -11.09
C GLU A 338 0.26 25.38 -10.27
N ILE A 339 -0.32 26.54 -9.93
CA ILE A 339 -1.60 26.60 -9.20
C ILE A 339 -2.74 25.98 -10.03
N LYS A 340 -2.79 26.26 -11.34
CA LYS A 340 -3.81 25.68 -12.25
C LYS A 340 -3.69 24.16 -12.32
N VAL A 341 -2.47 23.63 -12.50
CA VAL A 341 -2.20 22.18 -12.55
C VAL A 341 -2.63 21.52 -11.24
N GLN A 342 -2.25 22.10 -10.10
CA GLN A 342 -2.62 21.55 -8.80
C GLN A 342 -4.15 21.51 -8.60
N GLN A 343 -4.86 22.57 -8.99
CA GLN A 343 -6.31 22.61 -8.88
C GLN A 343 -6.99 21.58 -9.79
N GLU A 344 -6.45 21.32 -10.98
CA GLU A 344 -6.91 20.27 -11.87
C GLU A 344 -6.73 18.87 -11.24
N GLU A 345 -5.59 18.62 -10.58
CA GLU A 345 -5.35 17.36 -9.86
C GLU A 345 -6.27 17.17 -8.65
N GLU A 346 -6.50 18.22 -7.86
CA GLU A 346 -7.45 18.21 -6.75
C GLU A 346 -8.87 17.92 -7.23
N ASN A 347 -9.31 18.58 -8.31
CA ASN A 347 -10.62 18.35 -8.90
C ASN A 347 -10.77 16.92 -9.45
N ARG A 348 -9.74 16.40 -10.11
CA ARG A 348 -9.70 15.01 -10.60
C ARG A 348 -9.82 14.01 -9.44
N THR A 349 -9.14 14.27 -8.33
CA THR A 349 -9.23 13.43 -7.12
C THR A 349 -10.62 13.49 -6.51
N ALA A 350 -11.19 14.68 -6.34
CA ALA A 350 -12.55 14.84 -5.83
C ALA A 350 -13.61 14.16 -6.71
N GLN A 351 -13.44 14.16 -8.03
CA GLN A 351 -14.31 13.45 -8.96
C GLN A 351 -14.22 11.92 -8.77
N LYS A 352 -13.00 11.38 -8.62
CA LYS A 352 -12.79 9.94 -8.35
C LYS A 352 -13.39 9.52 -7.01
N ASP A 353 -13.17 10.32 -5.96
CA ASP A 353 -13.77 10.07 -4.64
C ASP A 353 -15.30 10.00 -4.72
N GLN A 354 -15.91 10.94 -5.45
CA GLN A 354 -17.36 10.97 -5.64
C GLN A 354 -17.85 9.77 -6.46
N GLU A 355 -17.12 9.36 -7.49
CA GLU A 355 -17.43 8.17 -8.29
C GLU A 355 -17.41 6.90 -7.45
N GLU A 356 -16.34 6.67 -6.69
CA GLU A 356 -16.25 5.50 -5.82
C GLU A 356 -17.28 5.55 -4.70
N LYS A 357 -17.59 6.74 -4.17
CA LYS A 357 -18.66 6.88 -3.19
C LYS A 357 -20.03 6.49 -3.76
N ASN A 358 -20.33 6.87 -5.00
CA ASN A 358 -21.56 6.48 -5.68
C ASN A 358 -21.62 4.97 -5.92
N ASN A 359 -20.50 4.34 -6.28
CA ASN A 359 -20.39 2.89 -6.42
C ASN A 359 -20.69 2.18 -5.09
N ILE A 360 -20.08 2.63 -3.98
CA ILE A 360 -20.34 2.10 -2.64
C ILE A 360 -21.82 2.22 -2.29
N ASN A 361 -22.45 3.39 -2.52
CA ASN A 361 -23.86 3.58 -2.23
C ASN A 361 -24.75 2.61 -3.03
N THR A 362 -24.40 2.36 -4.29
CA THR A 362 -25.13 1.40 -5.15
C THR A 362 -25.04 -0.02 -4.59
N ILE A 363 -23.85 -0.47 -4.19
CA ILE A 363 -23.65 -1.79 -3.58
C ILE A 363 -24.40 -1.89 -2.25
N PHE A 364 -24.32 -0.84 -1.42
CA PHE A 364 -25.03 -0.79 -0.15
C PHE A 364 -26.54 -0.97 -0.35
N GLU A 365 -27.15 -0.25 -1.30
CA GLU A 365 -28.56 -0.40 -1.64
C GLU A 365 -28.93 -1.81 -2.16
N GLU A 366 -28.02 -2.45 -2.91
CA GLU A 366 -28.18 -3.84 -3.37
C GLU A 366 -28.26 -4.80 -2.17
N VAL A 367 -27.35 -4.66 -1.21
CA VAL A 367 -27.32 -5.49 0.01
C VAL A 367 -28.52 -5.20 0.91
N GLU A 368 -28.97 -3.94 1.01
CA GLU A 368 -30.19 -3.59 1.75
C GLU A 368 -31.42 -4.31 1.21
N LYS A 369 -31.62 -4.29 -0.12
CA LYS A 369 -32.72 -5.02 -0.80
C LYS A 369 -32.60 -6.53 -0.59
N PHE A 370 -31.39 -7.07 -0.70
CA PHE A 370 -31.15 -8.48 -0.40
C PHE A 370 -31.52 -8.82 1.04
N HIS A 371 -31.13 -7.99 2.01
CA HIS A 371 -31.44 -8.23 3.42
C HIS A 371 -32.95 -8.26 3.70
N GLN A 372 -33.72 -7.39 3.05
CA GLN A 372 -35.19 -7.39 3.17
C GLN A 372 -35.78 -8.76 2.76
N SER A 373 -35.28 -9.37 1.68
CA SER A 373 -35.70 -10.72 1.28
C SER A 373 -35.33 -11.80 2.31
N GLN A 374 -34.21 -11.62 3.02
CA GLN A 374 -33.81 -12.54 4.09
C GLN A 374 -34.71 -12.38 5.32
N ASP A 375 -35.16 -11.17 5.65
CA ASP A 375 -36.10 -10.94 6.75
C ASP A 375 -37.48 -11.53 6.47
N GLU A 376 -37.94 -11.55 5.22
CA GLU A 376 -39.14 -12.30 4.83
C GLU A 376 -38.98 -13.81 5.06
N ASN A 377 -37.82 -14.38 4.70
CA ASN A 377 -37.51 -15.78 4.99
C ASN A 377 -37.47 -16.07 6.50
N LYS A 378 -36.92 -15.17 7.31
CA LYS A 378 -36.93 -15.29 8.79
C LYS A 378 -38.36 -15.32 9.33
N LYS A 379 -39.24 -14.44 8.86
CA LYS A 379 -40.67 -14.41 9.26
C LYS A 379 -41.38 -15.73 8.96
N ILE A 380 -41.08 -16.36 7.82
CA ILE A 380 -41.65 -17.69 7.48
C ILE A 380 -41.21 -18.74 8.49
N ILE A 381 -39.93 -18.74 8.87
CA ILE A 381 -39.40 -19.66 9.89
C ILE A 381 -40.05 -19.38 11.26
N GLU A 382 -40.21 -18.12 11.64
CA GLU A 382 -40.86 -17.73 12.90
C GLU A 382 -42.34 -18.10 12.97
N GLY A 383 -43.06 -18.03 11.85
CA GLY A 383 -44.47 -18.38 11.76
C GLY A 383 -44.77 -19.88 11.73
N ARG A 384 -43.76 -20.75 11.81
CA ARG A 384 -43.94 -22.21 11.75
C ARG A 384 -44.72 -22.71 12.98
N SER A 385 -45.69 -23.60 12.75
CA SER A 385 -46.53 -24.17 13.81
C SER A 385 -45.70 -24.87 14.90
N SER A 386 -46.03 -24.62 16.16
CA SER A 386 -45.36 -25.23 17.33
C SER A 386 -45.43 -26.76 17.31
N ALA A 387 -46.52 -27.34 16.82
CA ALA A 387 -46.65 -28.78 16.64
C ALA A 387 -45.65 -29.32 15.61
N LEU A 388 -45.49 -28.64 14.47
CA LEU A 388 -44.50 -29.02 13.45
C LEU A 388 -43.08 -28.87 13.97
N ILE A 389 -42.78 -27.81 14.72
CA ILE A 389 -41.46 -27.62 15.35
C ILE A 389 -41.16 -28.76 16.31
N PHE A 390 -42.10 -29.15 17.17
CA PHE A 390 -41.91 -30.22 18.15
C PHE A 390 -41.64 -31.58 17.49
N PHE A 391 -42.39 -31.93 16.43
CA PHE A 391 -42.25 -33.24 15.79
C PHE A 391 -41.13 -33.28 14.73
N MET A 392 -41.03 -32.27 13.88
CA MET A 392 -40.18 -32.26 12.69
C MET A 392 -39.02 -31.26 12.75
N GLY A 393 -39.01 -30.36 13.74
CA GLY A 393 -38.01 -29.29 13.84
C GLY A 393 -38.37 -28.03 13.04
N GLU A 394 -37.44 -27.07 13.09
CA GLU A 394 -37.52 -25.82 12.34
C GLU A 394 -37.42 -26.08 10.82
N ASP A 395 -37.70 -25.07 10.01
CA ASP A 395 -37.57 -25.18 8.54
C ASP A 395 -36.09 -25.20 8.11
N TYR A 396 -35.44 -26.37 8.23
CA TYR A 396 -34.01 -26.53 7.96
C TYR A 396 -33.62 -26.23 6.51
N LYS A 397 -34.55 -26.36 5.56
CA LYS A 397 -34.31 -25.98 4.17
C LYS A 397 -34.15 -24.46 4.05
N LYS A 398 -35.07 -23.68 4.64
CA LYS A 398 -34.95 -22.21 4.67
C LYS A 398 -33.78 -21.73 5.51
N ILE A 399 -33.45 -22.42 6.60
CA ILE A 399 -32.24 -22.12 7.39
C ILE A 399 -30.97 -22.34 6.53
N LYS A 400 -30.92 -23.40 5.72
CA LYS A 400 -29.84 -23.61 4.76
C LYS A 400 -29.78 -22.49 3.72
N GLU A 401 -30.91 -22.07 3.16
CA GLU A 401 -30.98 -20.92 2.23
C GLU A 401 -30.39 -19.65 2.87
N LEU A 402 -30.76 -19.34 4.12
CA LEU A 402 -30.19 -18.20 4.86
C LEU A 402 -28.67 -18.36 5.08
N LYS A 403 -28.18 -19.58 5.36
CA LYS A 403 -26.76 -19.89 5.56
C LYS A 403 -25.96 -19.72 4.27
N ASP A 404 -26.44 -20.26 3.15
CA ASP A 404 -25.79 -20.16 1.83
C ASP A 404 -25.73 -18.68 1.38
N ASN A 405 -26.74 -17.89 1.74
CA ASN A 405 -26.83 -16.45 1.45
C ASN A 405 -25.86 -15.57 2.29
N LEU A 406 -25.22 -16.08 3.35
CA LEU A 406 -24.24 -15.31 4.12
C LEU A 406 -23.03 -14.92 3.25
N TYR A 407 -22.67 -15.75 2.28
CA TYR A 407 -21.57 -15.50 1.35
C TYR A 407 -21.77 -14.23 0.52
N PHE A 408 -23.02 -13.89 0.18
CA PHE A 408 -23.33 -12.66 -0.55
C PHE A 408 -22.96 -11.40 0.26
N TYR A 409 -23.21 -11.39 1.57
CA TYR A 409 -22.79 -10.27 2.43
C TYR A 409 -21.27 -10.15 2.46
N ASP A 410 -20.55 -11.27 2.62
CA ASP A 410 -19.09 -11.28 2.70
C ASP A 410 -18.47 -10.70 1.42
N GLN A 411 -18.92 -11.14 0.25
CA GLN A 411 -18.45 -10.63 -1.04
C GLN A 411 -18.73 -9.14 -1.23
N LYS A 412 -19.94 -8.67 -0.88
CA LYS A 412 -20.31 -7.25 -1.08
C LYS A 412 -19.66 -6.32 -0.06
N ILE A 413 -19.42 -6.79 1.16
CA ILE A 413 -18.66 -6.04 2.17
C ILE A 413 -17.21 -5.89 1.71
N GLU A 414 -16.59 -6.96 1.19
CA GLU A 414 -15.23 -6.91 0.62
C GLU A 414 -15.14 -5.92 -0.55
N GLU A 415 -16.11 -5.96 -1.48
CA GLU A 415 -16.21 -5.02 -2.60
C GLU A 415 -16.28 -3.55 -2.15
N ILE A 416 -17.08 -3.26 -1.10
CA ILE A 416 -17.15 -1.93 -0.51
C ILE A 416 -15.84 -1.56 0.18
N GLU A 417 -15.20 -2.47 0.91
CA GLU A 417 -13.92 -2.23 1.59
C GLU A 417 -12.79 -1.89 0.60
N GLU A 418 -12.76 -2.56 -0.57
CA GLU A 418 -11.83 -2.25 -1.66
C GLU A 418 -12.06 -0.84 -2.21
N LYS A 419 -13.31 -0.50 -2.57
CA LYS A 419 -13.68 0.82 -3.12
C LYS A 419 -13.48 1.95 -2.11
N ARG A 420 -13.81 1.72 -0.84
CA ARG A 420 -13.47 2.62 0.27
C ARG A 420 -11.97 2.87 0.31
N GLY A 421 -11.16 1.84 0.05
CA GLY A 421 -9.72 1.95 -0.07
C GLY A 421 -9.25 2.88 -1.20
N LEU A 422 -10.11 3.34 -2.10
CA LEU A 422 -9.76 4.30 -3.16
C LEU A 422 -10.16 5.75 -2.83
N ILE A 423 -10.98 5.96 -1.80
CA ILE A 423 -11.50 7.29 -1.42
C ILE A 423 -10.49 8.00 -0.49
N VAL A 424 -10.23 9.28 -0.74
CA VAL A 424 -9.34 10.13 0.09
C VAL A 424 -10.13 11.06 1.02
N ASP A 425 -11.30 11.57 0.58
CA ASP A 425 -12.16 12.47 1.37
C ASP A 425 -12.62 11.83 2.70
N GLU A 426 -12.36 12.54 3.81
CA GLU A 426 -12.59 11.99 5.16
C GLU A 426 -14.07 11.82 5.50
N ASN A 427 -14.94 12.68 4.98
CA ASN A 427 -16.37 12.58 5.26
C ASN A 427 -16.97 11.39 4.49
N MET A 428 -16.56 11.20 3.24
CA MET A 428 -16.95 10.06 2.43
C MET A 428 -16.41 8.74 2.99
N LEU A 429 -15.17 8.72 3.48
CA LEU A 429 -14.58 7.57 4.18
C LEU A 429 -15.39 7.20 5.43
N LYS A 430 -15.73 8.19 6.26
CA LYS A 430 -16.54 7.96 7.47
C LYS A 430 -17.93 7.42 7.13
N ASP A 431 -18.55 7.90 6.06
CA ASP A 431 -19.84 7.41 5.60
C ASP A 431 -19.75 5.97 5.07
N ALA A 432 -18.70 5.64 4.33
CA ALA A 432 -18.42 4.27 3.88
C ALA A 432 -18.15 3.31 5.06
N ASP A 433 -17.39 3.74 6.07
CA ASP A 433 -17.16 2.98 7.31
C ASP A 433 -18.47 2.67 8.05
N ASN A 434 -19.36 3.66 8.13
CA ASN A 434 -20.67 3.49 8.73
C ASN A 434 -21.52 2.47 7.96
N GLN A 435 -21.53 2.53 6.63
CA GLN A 435 -22.21 1.56 5.78
C GLN A 435 -21.68 0.14 5.99
N ILE A 436 -20.35 -0.06 5.99
CA ILE A 436 -19.73 -1.37 6.26
C ILE A 436 -20.17 -1.91 7.63
N SER A 437 -20.15 -1.07 8.67
CA SER A 437 -20.58 -1.44 10.02
C SER A 437 -22.02 -1.94 10.06
N ILE A 438 -22.93 -1.23 9.37
CA ILE A 438 -24.35 -1.63 9.25
C ILE A 438 -24.46 -3.00 8.58
N LEU A 439 -23.76 -3.23 7.47
CA LEU A 439 -23.82 -4.50 6.75
C LEU A 439 -23.26 -5.67 7.58
N LYS A 440 -22.15 -5.46 8.30
CA LYS A 440 -21.58 -6.46 9.22
C LYS A 440 -22.59 -6.81 10.32
N GLY A 441 -23.25 -5.82 10.92
CA GLY A 441 -24.30 -6.04 11.93
C GLY A 441 -25.49 -6.84 11.38
N LYS A 442 -25.90 -6.59 10.14
CA LYS A 442 -26.98 -7.34 9.46
C LYS A 442 -26.62 -8.80 9.20
N ARG A 443 -25.38 -9.05 8.76
CA ARG A 443 -24.84 -10.40 8.60
C ARG A 443 -24.84 -11.14 9.95
N GLU A 444 -24.29 -10.51 11.00
CA GLU A 444 -24.21 -11.10 12.34
C GLU A 444 -25.60 -11.42 12.92
N SER A 445 -26.57 -10.52 12.74
CA SER A 445 -27.97 -10.76 13.11
C SER A 445 -28.54 -12.01 12.44
N THR A 446 -28.22 -12.22 11.15
CA THR A 446 -28.64 -13.40 10.39
C THR A 446 -27.96 -14.68 10.89
N VAL A 447 -26.66 -14.62 11.22
CA VAL A 447 -25.94 -15.74 11.86
C VAL A 447 -26.59 -16.13 13.18
N LYS A 448 -26.84 -15.16 14.09
CA LYS A 448 -27.48 -15.40 15.39
C LYS A 448 -28.87 -16.03 15.23
N PHE A 449 -29.63 -15.60 14.23
CA PHE A 449 -30.93 -16.19 13.91
C PHE A 449 -30.81 -17.66 13.50
N ILE A 450 -29.88 -17.97 12.59
CA ILE A 450 -29.60 -19.34 12.13
C ILE A 450 -29.20 -20.24 13.30
N GLU A 451 -28.29 -19.79 14.17
CA GLU A 451 -27.83 -20.56 15.34
C GLU A 451 -28.95 -20.82 16.35
N ASN A 452 -29.77 -19.81 16.65
CA ASN A 452 -30.89 -19.93 17.59
C ASN A 452 -31.92 -20.96 17.08
N LYS A 453 -32.33 -20.84 15.81
CA LYS A 453 -33.34 -21.72 15.21
C LYS A 453 -32.78 -23.12 14.95
N GLY A 454 -31.56 -23.22 14.44
CA GLY A 454 -30.91 -24.50 14.10
C GLY A 454 -30.71 -25.44 15.29
N ASN A 455 -30.71 -24.92 16.52
CA ASN A 455 -30.42 -25.69 17.75
C ASN A 455 -31.66 -26.00 18.61
N LYS A 456 -32.87 -25.67 18.16
CA LYS A 456 -34.08 -26.03 18.89
C LYS A 456 -34.36 -27.53 18.88
N PHE A 457 -34.88 -28.02 20.02
CA PHE A 457 -35.27 -29.42 20.21
C PHE A 457 -36.43 -29.83 19.29
N SER A 458 -36.36 -31.05 18.76
CA SER A 458 -37.47 -31.73 18.07
C SER A 458 -37.31 -33.25 18.17
N LEU A 459 -38.43 -33.98 18.08
CA LEU A 459 -38.46 -35.45 18.21
C LEU A 459 -37.76 -36.16 17.05
N TRP A 460 -38.03 -35.76 15.81
CA TRP A 460 -37.49 -36.39 14.59
C TRP A 460 -36.72 -35.42 13.69
N GLY A 461 -36.67 -34.13 14.04
CA GLY A 461 -36.04 -33.12 13.19
C GLY A 461 -34.53 -33.24 13.08
N TRP A 462 -33.87 -34.05 13.92
CA TRP A 462 -32.44 -34.36 13.76
C TRP A 462 -32.13 -34.99 12.39
N VAL A 463 -33.03 -35.83 11.85
CA VAL A 463 -32.88 -36.43 10.52
C VAL A 463 -32.89 -35.37 9.43
N LEU A 464 -33.83 -34.42 9.52
CA LEU A 464 -33.95 -33.31 8.55
C LEU A 464 -32.80 -32.31 8.71
N LYS A 465 -32.40 -32.01 9.95
CA LYS A 465 -31.23 -31.18 10.26
C LYS A 465 -29.97 -31.76 9.62
N GLU A 466 -29.78 -33.07 9.71
CA GLU A 466 -28.63 -33.76 9.13
C GLU A 466 -28.65 -33.72 7.59
N VAL A 467 -29.81 -33.89 6.96
CA VAL A 467 -29.94 -33.78 5.49
C VAL A 467 -29.61 -32.36 4.98
N TYR A 468 -30.01 -31.31 5.69
CA TYR A 468 -29.90 -29.94 5.19
C TYR A 468 -28.69 -29.16 5.72
N LEU A 469 -28.16 -29.48 6.90
CA LEU A 469 -27.15 -28.66 7.59
C LEU A 469 -25.82 -29.39 7.87
N SER A 470 -25.69 -30.71 7.67
CA SER A 470 -24.50 -31.49 8.06
C SER A 470 -23.26 -31.37 7.16
N GLN A 471 -23.32 -30.61 6.05
CA GLN A 471 -22.20 -30.58 5.10
C GLN A 471 -21.16 -29.46 5.28
N ASP A 472 -21.28 -28.53 6.23
CA ASP A 472 -20.22 -27.51 6.43
C ASP A 472 -20.27 -26.90 7.85
N ASP A 473 -19.67 -27.57 8.85
CA ASP A 473 -19.61 -27.11 10.24
C ASP A 473 -18.41 -26.18 10.53
N LYS A 474 -18.10 -25.28 9.60
CA LYS A 474 -17.25 -24.11 9.89
C LYS A 474 -17.92 -22.86 9.34
N ILE A 475 -18.73 -22.23 10.18
CA ILE A 475 -19.10 -20.82 9.99
C ILE A 475 -17.79 -20.04 10.08
N PHE A 476 -17.27 -19.56 8.95
CA PHE A 476 -16.05 -18.76 8.91
C PHE A 476 -16.20 -17.54 9.82
N GLY A 477 -15.45 -17.56 10.92
CA GLY A 477 -15.27 -16.42 11.80
C GLY A 477 -14.21 -15.50 11.21
N PHE A 478 -14.60 -14.27 10.92
CA PHE A 478 -13.68 -13.13 10.96
C PHE A 478 -13.93 -12.41 12.29
N PHE A 479 -12.92 -12.43 13.14
CA PHE A 479 -12.70 -11.46 14.22
C PHE A 479 -11.54 -10.56 13.81
#